data_AF-A0A7W1LNH1-F1
#
_entry.id   AF-A0A7W1LNH1-F1
#
_cell.length_a   1.000
_cell.length_b   1.000
_cell.length_c   1.000
_cell.angle_alpha   90.00
_cell.angle_beta   90.00
_cell.angle_gamma   90.00
#
_symmetry.space_group_name_H-M   'P 1'
#
loop_
_entity.id
_entity.type
_entity.pdbx_description
1 polymer ?
#
loop_
_entity_poly.entity_id
_entity_poly.type
_entity_poly.pdbx_seq_one_letter_code
_entity_poly.pdbx_strand_id
1 'polypeptide(L)'
;YGIVFFIAVAIFFLVEGLIIWTVVRYKRRPGDDELPVQTHGNVIAETVWTVVPTIIVAFLFIISWQTLNVVDTVSATPETRIRAVAGQFQWSFDYLADDGKTVLYQQFLPTGEDGGMTVPTGRTIKLDLTSLDVIHAFYVPQFLFKRDVVPGRTNSFEFNVKDSDVGQTFRGQCAELCGAGHRIMLFEVHALTPADYDAWLQARIAEKAAAPTPAPSGAPAPSGEPAASGQPAASGQPATGAGPALIVSAINVAFEQTALTAQADTPFKIEFDNKDASVPHNVAIHEGSPTGPELFKGEVFPGVAKKTYDVPALPAGAHAFVCTVHPNMTGTLTVN
;
A
#
# COMPACT_ATOMS: atom_id res chain seq x y z
N TYR A 1 -20.25 -4.12 19.00
CA TYR A 1 -19.36 -4.70 20.05
C TYR A 1 -20.01 -4.83 21.42
N GLY A 2 -20.75 -3.85 21.94
CA GLY A 2 -21.30 -3.90 23.31
C GLY A 2 -22.16 -5.15 23.64
N ILE A 3 -23.03 -5.59 22.72
CA ILE A 3 -23.88 -6.78 22.90
C ILE A 3 -23.04 -8.03 23.23
N VAL A 4 -22.05 -8.32 22.38
CA VAL A 4 -21.16 -9.48 22.55
C VAL A 4 -20.37 -9.37 23.84
N PHE A 5 -19.83 -8.19 24.14
CA PHE A 5 -19.03 -7.95 25.34
C PHE A 5 -19.80 -8.26 26.63
N PHE A 6 -21.02 -7.72 26.79
CA PHE A 6 -21.79 -7.95 28.01
C PHE A 6 -22.26 -9.40 28.17
N ILE A 7 -22.58 -10.08 27.06
CA ILE A 7 -22.88 -11.52 27.07
C ILE A 7 -21.65 -12.30 27.53
N ALA A 8 -20.47 -12.01 26.97
CA ALA A 8 -19.22 -12.67 27.34
C ALA A 8 -18.86 -12.43 28.82
N VAL A 9 -19.03 -11.20 29.33
CA VAL A 9 -18.82 -10.86 30.73
C VAL A 9 -19.75 -11.65 31.65
N ALA A 10 -21.03 -11.75 31.32
CA ALA A 10 -22.00 -12.52 32.11
C ALA A 10 -21.63 -14.02 32.15
N ILE A 11 -21.26 -14.58 31.00
CA ILE A 11 -20.80 -15.97 30.91
C ILE A 11 -19.51 -16.17 31.71
N PHE A 12 -18.55 -15.26 31.59
CA PHE A 12 -17.28 -15.32 32.32
C PHE A 12 -17.52 -15.37 33.83
N PHE A 13 -18.29 -14.43 34.40
CA PHE A 13 -18.56 -14.43 35.84
C PHE A 13 -19.39 -15.63 36.29
N LEU A 14 -20.29 -16.15 35.46
CA LEU A 14 -21.03 -17.39 35.77
C LEU A 14 -20.08 -18.59 35.86
N VAL A 15 -19.25 -18.79 34.83
CA VAL A 15 -18.34 -19.95 34.75
C VAL A 15 -17.26 -19.85 35.81
N GLU A 16 -16.55 -18.72 35.90
CA GLU A 16 -15.53 -18.50 36.91
C GLU A 16 -16.10 -18.55 38.33
N GLY A 17 -17.28 -17.96 38.55
CA GLY A 17 -17.97 -18.01 39.83
C GLY A 17 -18.29 -19.44 40.26
N LEU A 18 -18.80 -20.27 39.34
CA LEU A 18 -19.05 -21.69 39.60
C LEU A 18 -17.74 -22.47 39.87
N ILE A 19 -16.69 -22.23 39.08
CA ILE A 19 -15.38 -22.87 39.30
C ILE A 19 -14.82 -22.49 40.67
N ILE A 20 -14.74 -21.20 40.99
CA ILE A 20 -14.26 -20.72 42.30
C ILE A 20 -15.12 -21.30 43.42
N TRP A 21 -16.44 -21.29 43.27
CA TRP A 21 -17.34 -21.89 44.25
C TRP A 21 -17.05 -23.38 44.43
N THR A 22 -16.88 -24.15 43.36
CA THR A 22 -16.57 -25.59 43.46
C THR A 22 -15.23 -25.83 44.15
N VAL A 23 -14.19 -25.07 43.82
CA VAL A 23 -12.87 -25.15 44.45
C VAL A 23 -12.97 -24.85 45.94
N VAL A 24 -13.69 -23.81 46.34
CA VAL A 24 -13.81 -23.42 47.76
C VAL A 24 -14.72 -24.39 48.54
N ARG A 25 -15.85 -24.80 47.95
CA ARG A 25 -16.88 -25.60 48.62
C ARG A 25 -16.52 -27.08 48.73
N TYR A 26 -15.84 -27.64 47.74
CA TYR A 26 -15.54 -29.08 47.63
C TYR A 26 -14.06 -29.41 47.80
N LYS A 27 -13.22 -28.45 48.20
CA LYS A 27 -11.84 -28.73 48.62
C LYS A 27 -11.81 -29.73 49.77
N ARG A 28 -11.04 -30.81 49.60
CA ARG A 28 -10.77 -31.81 50.66
C ARG A 28 -10.11 -31.14 51.87
N ARG A 29 -10.66 -31.40 53.06
CA ARG A 29 -10.13 -30.85 54.32
C ARG A 29 -9.18 -31.84 54.99
N PRO A 30 -8.25 -31.37 55.83
CA PRO A 30 -7.41 -32.26 56.62
C PRO A 30 -8.27 -33.20 57.48
N GLY A 31 -8.04 -34.52 57.37
CA GLY A 31 -8.78 -35.55 58.09
C GLY A 31 -10.09 -36.02 57.44
N ASP A 32 -10.41 -35.54 56.24
CA ASP A 32 -11.56 -36.01 55.46
C ASP A 32 -11.15 -37.22 54.59
N ASP A 33 -11.65 -38.41 54.94
CA ASP A 33 -11.41 -39.68 54.23
C ASP A 33 -12.69 -40.26 53.60
N GLU A 34 -13.78 -39.48 53.57
CA GLU A 34 -15.04 -39.91 52.96
C GLU A 34 -14.96 -39.81 51.42
N LEU A 35 -15.59 -40.77 50.74
CA LEU A 35 -15.75 -40.72 49.29
C LEU A 35 -16.87 -39.73 48.93
N PRO A 36 -16.72 -38.90 47.88
CA PRO A 36 -17.77 -38.02 47.43
C PRO A 36 -18.94 -38.81 46.83
N VAL A 37 -20.12 -38.20 46.78
CA VAL A 37 -21.31 -38.78 46.13
C VAL A 37 -20.98 -39.11 44.66
N GLN A 38 -21.16 -40.37 44.27
CA GLN A 38 -20.86 -40.86 42.92
C GLN A 38 -22.04 -40.60 41.97
N THR A 39 -22.26 -39.34 41.59
CA THR A 39 -23.24 -38.97 40.57
C THR A 39 -22.62 -39.04 39.17
N HIS A 40 -23.33 -39.62 38.20
CA HIS A 40 -22.83 -39.80 36.83
C HIS A 40 -23.36 -38.79 35.80
N GLY A 41 -24.41 -38.03 36.12
CA GLY A 41 -24.98 -37.05 35.20
C GLY A 41 -26.31 -36.49 35.66
N ASN A 42 -26.83 -35.55 34.87
CA ASN A 42 -28.14 -34.96 35.10
C ASN A 42 -28.68 -34.45 33.75
N VAL A 43 -29.63 -35.20 33.18
CA VAL A 43 -30.22 -34.88 31.87
C VAL A 43 -30.83 -33.48 31.82
N ILE A 44 -31.40 -32.98 32.94
CA ILE A 44 -31.96 -31.62 32.99
C ILE A 44 -30.84 -30.58 32.89
N ALA A 45 -29.77 -30.73 33.68
CA ALA A 45 -28.63 -29.83 33.62
C ALA A 45 -27.96 -29.88 32.23
N GLU A 46 -27.80 -31.08 31.68
CA GLU A 46 -27.28 -31.33 30.34
C GLU A 46 -28.09 -30.64 29.25
N THR A 47 -29.42 -30.71 29.36
CA THR A 47 -30.33 -30.03 28.44
C THR A 47 -30.19 -28.51 28.57
N VAL A 48 -30.15 -27.97 29.79
CA VAL A 48 -30.05 -26.53 30.04
C VAL A 48 -28.75 -25.95 29.48
N TRP A 49 -27.60 -26.55 29.79
CA TRP A 49 -26.31 -26.03 29.31
C TRP A 49 -26.07 -26.27 27.81
N THR A 50 -26.93 -27.04 27.14
CA THR A 50 -26.87 -27.22 25.68
C THR A 50 -27.79 -26.22 24.98
N VAL A 51 -29.03 -26.12 25.45
CA VAL A 51 -30.05 -25.24 24.85
C VAL A 51 -29.71 -23.76 25.05
N VAL A 52 -29.25 -23.36 26.25
CA VAL A 52 -28.96 -21.96 26.55
C VAL A 52 -27.84 -21.39 25.65
N PRO A 53 -26.65 -22.00 25.52
CA PRO A 53 -25.63 -21.53 24.59
C PRO A 53 -26.09 -21.55 23.13
N THR A 54 -26.88 -22.55 22.73
CA THR A 54 -27.44 -22.63 21.37
C THR A 54 -28.31 -21.41 21.05
N ILE A 55 -29.19 -21.01 21.97
CA ILE A 55 -30.04 -19.82 21.82
C ILE A 55 -29.18 -18.55 21.77
N ILE A 56 -28.15 -18.43 22.63
CA ILE A 56 -27.24 -17.28 22.64
C ILE A 56 -26.53 -17.14 21.28
N VAL A 57 -25.99 -18.24 20.75
CA VAL A 57 -25.32 -18.24 19.44
C VAL A 57 -26.29 -17.91 18.31
N ALA A 58 -27.51 -18.47 18.31
CA ALA A 58 -28.53 -18.16 17.30
C ALA A 58 -28.91 -16.68 17.31
N PHE A 59 -29.07 -16.08 18.49
CA PHE A 59 -29.33 -14.65 18.64
C PHE A 59 -28.18 -13.79 18.09
N LEU A 60 -26.94 -14.10 18.46
CA LEU A 60 -25.75 -13.40 17.96
C LEU A 60 -25.58 -13.55 16.45
N PHE A 61 -25.89 -14.71 15.89
CA PHE A 61 -25.87 -14.97 14.46
C PHE A 61 -26.84 -14.06 13.70
N ILE A 62 -28.09 -13.93 14.16
CA ILE A 62 -29.11 -13.11 13.49
C ILE A 62 -28.65 -11.64 13.43
N ILE A 63 -28.17 -11.09 14.54
CA ILE A 63 -27.65 -9.71 14.58
C ILE A 63 -26.45 -9.54 13.65
N SER A 64 -25.52 -10.50 13.67
CA SER A 64 -24.32 -10.46 12.84
C SER A 64 -24.66 -10.51 11.35
N TRP A 65 -25.57 -11.40 10.96
CA TRP A 65 -26.03 -11.54 9.58
C TRP A 65 -26.75 -10.29 9.07
N GLN A 66 -27.65 -9.70 9.87
CA GLN A 66 -28.30 -8.43 9.52
C GLN A 66 -27.28 -7.30 9.33
N THR A 67 -26.32 -7.18 10.25
CA THR A 67 -25.25 -6.19 10.16
C THR A 67 -24.41 -6.39 8.90
N LEU A 68 -24.02 -7.64 8.62
CA LEU A 68 -23.20 -7.98 7.46
C LEU A 68 -23.90 -7.62 6.15
N ASN A 69 -25.19 -7.94 6.00
CA ASN A 69 -25.95 -7.59 4.80
C ASN A 69 -25.97 -6.08 4.52
N VAL A 70 -26.04 -5.25 5.57
CA VAL A 70 -25.98 -3.79 5.41
C VAL A 70 -24.58 -3.34 4.99
N VAL A 71 -23.54 -3.85 5.67
CA VAL A 71 -22.14 -3.46 5.42
C VAL A 71 -21.63 -3.91 4.04
N ASP A 72 -22.06 -5.08 3.56
CA ASP A 72 -21.65 -5.63 2.26
C ASP A 72 -22.49 -5.09 1.09
N THR A 73 -23.50 -4.26 1.35
CA THR A 73 -24.28 -3.64 0.28
C THR A 73 -23.40 -2.66 -0.49
N VAL A 74 -23.37 -2.81 -1.82
CA VAL A 74 -22.67 -1.90 -2.74
C VAL A 74 -23.70 -1.35 -3.73
N SER A 75 -23.80 -0.03 -3.80
CA SER A 75 -24.67 0.68 -4.72
C SER A 75 -24.21 0.54 -6.18
N ALA A 76 -25.17 0.59 -7.11
CA ALA A 76 -24.88 0.64 -8.54
C ALA A 76 -24.35 2.02 -8.97
N THR A 77 -24.71 3.07 -8.23
CA THR A 77 -24.47 4.48 -8.53
C THR A 77 -23.77 5.19 -7.36
N PRO A 78 -22.53 4.80 -7.00
CA PRO A 78 -21.77 5.52 -6.00
C PRO A 78 -21.40 6.92 -6.48
N GLU A 79 -21.32 7.87 -5.56
CA GLU A 79 -21.00 9.27 -5.85
C GLU A 79 -19.51 9.49 -6.09
N THR A 80 -18.65 8.61 -5.57
CA THR A 80 -17.20 8.68 -5.75
C THR A 80 -16.65 7.27 -5.94
N ARG A 81 -15.76 7.11 -6.93
CA ARG A 81 -15.12 5.84 -7.28
C ARG A 81 -13.61 5.96 -7.14
N ILE A 82 -13.04 5.13 -6.29
CA ILE A 82 -11.59 5.04 -6.09
C ILE A 82 -11.19 3.57 -6.24
N ARG A 83 -10.01 3.31 -6.79
CA ARG A 83 -9.39 1.99 -6.73
C ARG A 83 -8.12 2.06 -5.91
N ALA A 84 -8.05 1.26 -4.84
CA ALA A 84 -6.80 1.03 -4.14
C ALA A 84 -6.05 -0.13 -4.80
N VAL A 85 -4.83 0.15 -5.23
CA VAL A 85 -3.91 -0.81 -5.84
C VAL A 85 -2.81 -1.12 -4.82
N ALA A 86 -2.66 -2.39 -4.49
CA ALA A 86 -1.63 -2.87 -3.58
C ALA A 86 -0.48 -3.53 -4.35
N GLY A 87 0.75 -3.27 -3.89
CA GLY A 87 1.96 -4.01 -4.27
C GLY A 87 2.95 -3.97 -3.11
N GLN A 88 3.89 -4.90 -3.04
CA GLN A 88 4.92 -4.95 -2.00
C GLN A 88 5.81 -3.69 -2.11
N PHE A 89 5.89 -2.80 -1.13
CA PHE A 89 5.10 -2.68 0.12
C PHE A 89 4.48 -1.29 0.21
N GLN A 90 3.55 -0.98 -0.68
CA GLN A 90 2.96 0.34 -0.89
C GLN A 90 1.55 0.27 -1.48
N TRP A 91 0.89 1.42 -1.44
CA TRP A 91 -0.44 1.63 -1.98
C TRP A 91 -0.41 2.76 -3.00
N SER A 92 -1.17 2.60 -4.08
CA SER A 92 -1.58 3.72 -4.92
C SER A 92 -3.10 3.80 -4.98
N PHE A 93 -3.61 5.00 -5.23
CA PHE A 93 -5.04 5.28 -5.30
C PHE A 93 -5.39 5.91 -6.64
N ASP A 94 -6.17 5.17 -7.44
CA ASP A 94 -6.69 5.67 -8.71
C ASP A 94 -8.06 6.31 -8.47
N TYR A 95 -8.22 7.56 -8.88
CA TYR A 95 -9.49 8.28 -8.88
C TYR A 95 -10.15 8.08 -10.24
N LEU A 96 -11.33 7.48 -10.24
CA LEU A 96 -11.96 6.95 -11.44
C LEU A 96 -13.09 7.86 -11.91
N ALA A 97 -13.29 7.91 -13.23
CA ALA A 97 -14.48 8.47 -13.83
C ALA A 97 -15.72 7.60 -13.52
N ASP A 98 -16.90 8.09 -13.91
CA ASP A 98 -18.18 7.41 -13.65
C ASP A 98 -18.28 6.00 -14.24
N ASP A 99 -17.51 5.72 -15.29
CA ASP A 99 -17.40 4.40 -15.92
C ASP A 99 -16.70 3.35 -15.04
N GLY A 100 -16.06 3.77 -13.93
CA GLY A 100 -15.31 2.91 -13.01
C GLY A 100 -14.05 2.29 -13.62
N LYS A 101 -13.59 2.79 -14.76
CA LYS A 101 -12.45 2.24 -15.52
C LYS A 101 -11.42 3.29 -15.87
N THR A 102 -11.87 4.46 -16.31
CA THR A 102 -10.99 5.55 -16.73
C THR A 102 -10.35 6.20 -15.51
N VAL A 103 -9.02 6.14 -15.43
CA VAL A 103 -8.24 6.77 -14.35
C VAL A 103 -8.06 8.25 -14.65
N LEU A 104 -8.75 9.10 -13.89
CA LEU A 104 -8.64 10.55 -13.97
C LEU A 104 -7.29 11.01 -13.39
N TYR A 105 -7.01 10.60 -12.16
CA TYR A 105 -5.80 10.92 -11.41
C TYR A 105 -5.32 9.68 -10.65
N GLN A 106 -4.01 9.57 -10.44
CA GLN A 106 -3.40 8.49 -9.68
C GLN A 106 -2.47 9.08 -8.64
N GLN A 107 -2.65 8.69 -7.38
CA GLN A 107 -1.82 9.06 -6.26
C GLN A 107 -0.91 7.90 -5.86
N PHE A 108 0.40 8.14 -5.85
CA PHE A 108 1.42 7.10 -5.57
C PHE A 108 2.06 7.23 -4.20
N LEU A 109 2.03 8.43 -3.61
CA LEU A 109 2.56 8.63 -2.27
C LEU A 109 1.51 8.10 -1.29
N PRO A 110 1.82 7.09 -0.46
CA PRO A 110 0.81 6.49 0.42
C PRO A 110 0.50 7.37 1.64
N THR A 111 1.35 8.34 1.98
CA THR A 111 1.25 9.19 3.19
C THR A 111 1.78 10.60 2.92
N GLY A 112 1.44 11.56 3.79
CA GLY A 112 1.90 12.95 3.74
C GLY A 112 0.86 13.90 3.16
N GLU A 113 1.12 15.21 3.22
CA GLU A 113 0.17 16.25 2.80
C GLU A 113 -0.23 16.14 1.31
N ASP A 114 0.72 15.74 0.46
CA ASP A 114 0.50 15.46 -0.96
C ASP A 114 0.29 13.96 -1.26
N GLY A 115 0.14 13.12 -0.23
CA GLY A 115 -0.03 11.67 -0.35
C GLY A 115 -1.41 11.18 0.11
N GLY A 116 -1.53 9.87 0.29
CA GLY A 116 -2.72 9.23 0.83
C GLY A 116 -3.93 9.19 -0.11
N MET A 117 -5.02 8.64 0.40
CA MET A 117 -6.31 8.61 -0.26
C MET A 117 -7.15 9.79 0.23
N THR A 118 -7.32 10.81 -0.59
CA THR A 118 -8.21 11.94 -0.30
C THR A 118 -9.65 11.55 -0.62
N VAL A 119 -10.58 11.84 0.28
CA VAL A 119 -11.99 11.48 0.13
C VAL A 119 -12.92 12.62 0.57
N PRO A 120 -14.09 12.79 -0.08
CA PRO A 120 -15.10 13.74 0.37
C PRO A 120 -15.89 13.18 1.57
N THR A 121 -16.15 14.02 2.57
CA THR A 121 -17.13 13.69 3.61
C THR A 121 -18.56 13.71 3.06
N GLY A 122 -19.47 13.00 3.72
CA GLY A 122 -20.90 13.01 3.41
C GLY A 122 -21.29 12.24 2.15
N ARG A 123 -20.34 11.92 1.26
CA ARG A 123 -20.58 11.14 0.03
C ARG A 123 -20.28 9.65 0.21
N THR A 124 -21.02 8.81 -0.50
CA THR A 124 -20.75 7.38 -0.59
C THR A 124 -19.57 7.12 -1.52
N ILE A 125 -18.52 6.52 -0.98
CA ILE A 125 -17.29 6.18 -1.71
C ILE A 125 -17.28 4.68 -1.96
N LYS A 126 -17.24 4.29 -3.23
CA LYS A 126 -16.97 2.91 -3.63
C LYS A 126 -15.48 2.73 -3.82
N LEU A 127 -14.91 1.77 -3.09
CA LEU A 127 -13.51 1.40 -3.20
C LEU A 127 -13.39 0.03 -3.87
N ASP A 128 -12.79 0.01 -5.05
CA ASP A 128 -12.35 -1.22 -5.71
C ASP A 128 -10.93 -1.57 -5.25
N LEU A 129 -10.67 -2.84 -5.00
CA LEU A 129 -9.42 -3.34 -4.45
C LEU A 129 -8.76 -4.30 -5.43
N THR A 130 -7.50 -4.04 -5.79
CA THR A 130 -6.71 -4.94 -6.64
C THR A 130 -5.28 -5.05 -6.14
N SER A 131 -4.70 -6.24 -6.26
CA SER A 131 -3.30 -6.49 -5.96
C SER A 131 -2.53 -6.81 -7.23
N LEU A 132 -1.30 -6.32 -7.32
CA LEU A 132 -0.37 -6.58 -8.41
C LEU A 132 0.49 -7.84 -8.16
N ASP A 133 0.58 -8.32 -6.92
CA ASP A 133 1.51 -9.39 -6.54
C ASP A 133 0.93 -10.46 -5.61
N VAL A 134 0.92 -10.22 -4.30
CA VAL A 134 0.49 -11.15 -3.24
C VAL A 134 -0.79 -10.65 -2.57
N ILE A 135 -1.33 -11.41 -1.61
CA ILE A 135 -2.49 -10.96 -0.87
C ILE A 135 -2.06 -9.83 0.10
N HIS A 136 -2.83 -8.76 0.09
CA HIS A 136 -2.78 -7.69 1.09
C HIS A 136 -4.15 -7.56 1.75
N ALA A 137 -4.33 -6.63 2.68
CA ALA A 137 -5.66 -6.23 3.14
C ALA A 137 -5.71 -4.74 3.40
N PHE A 138 -6.69 -4.07 2.80
CA PHE A 138 -6.96 -2.66 3.03
C PHE A 138 -7.68 -2.53 4.37
N TYR A 139 -7.08 -1.80 5.32
CA TYR A 139 -7.68 -1.60 6.63
C TYR A 139 -7.46 -0.19 7.16
N VAL A 140 -8.57 0.49 7.49
CA VAL A 140 -8.58 1.73 8.27
C VAL A 140 -9.26 1.44 9.61
N PRO A 141 -8.52 1.31 10.72
CA PRO A 141 -9.08 0.90 12.01
C PRO A 141 -10.26 1.76 12.50
N GLN A 142 -10.19 3.07 12.28
CA GLN A 142 -11.25 4.01 12.65
C GLN A 142 -12.56 3.76 11.89
N PHE A 143 -12.49 3.16 10.70
CA PHE A 143 -13.67 2.79 9.91
C PHE A 143 -14.23 1.42 10.32
N LEU A 144 -13.52 0.69 11.20
CA LEU A 144 -13.90 -0.64 11.70
C LEU A 144 -14.13 -1.69 10.59
N PHE A 145 -13.53 -1.47 9.42
CA PHE A 145 -13.73 -2.34 8.26
C PHE A 145 -12.40 -2.65 7.58
N LYS A 146 -12.20 -3.94 7.30
CA LYS A 146 -11.08 -4.43 6.49
C LYS A 146 -11.61 -5.29 5.36
N ARG A 147 -10.92 -5.28 4.22
CA ARG A 147 -11.16 -6.21 3.12
C ARG A 147 -9.84 -6.61 2.48
N ASP A 148 -9.70 -7.89 2.22
CA ASP A 148 -8.51 -8.44 1.61
C ASP A 148 -8.42 -8.00 0.14
N VAL A 149 -7.21 -7.75 -0.31
CA VAL A 149 -6.85 -7.33 -1.66
C VAL A 149 -6.13 -8.51 -2.31
N VAL A 150 -6.81 -9.20 -3.22
CA VAL A 150 -6.40 -10.52 -3.69
C VAL A 150 -5.98 -10.45 -5.17
N PRO A 151 -4.79 -10.92 -5.54
CA PRO A 151 -4.36 -10.96 -6.94
C PRO A 151 -5.37 -11.71 -7.83
N GLY A 152 -5.68 -11.15 -9.00
CA GLY A 152 -6.60 -11.74 -9.97
C GLY A 152 -8.08 -11.68 -9.58
N ARG A 153 -8.45 -11.00 -8.48
CA ARG A 153 -9.85 -10.80 -8.06
C ARG A 153 -10.05 -9.37 -7.58
N THR A 154 -11.03 -8.67 -8.15
CA THR A 154 -11.43 -7.35 -7.64
C THR A 154 -12.45 -7.54 -6.53
N ASN A 155 -12.06 -7.20 -5.30
CA ASN A 155 -13.01 -7.01 -4.21
C ASN A 155 -13.46 -5.55 -4.20
N SER A 156 -14.68 -5.28 -3.73
CA SER A 156 -15.18 -3.92 -3.57
C SER A 156 -16.00 -3.78 -2.29
N PHE A 157 -16.02 -2.58 -1.74
CA PHE A 157 -16.95 -2.21 -0.67
C PHE A 157 -17.26 -0.71 -0.74
N GLU A 158 -18.27 -0.29 0.00
CA GLU A 158 -18.62 1.12 0.15
C GLU A 158 -18.40 1.60 1.58
N PHE A 159 -18.01 2.85 1.71
CA PHE A 159 -17.93 3.53 2.99
C PHE A 159 -18.29 5.00 2.84
N ASN A 160 -18.58 5.64 3.96
CA ASN A 160 -18.85 7.07 4.06
C ASN A 160 -18.01 7.64 5.20
N VAL A 161 -17.42 8.81 4.99
CA VAL A 161 -16.76 9.58 6.03
C VAL A 161 -17.70 10.68 6.49
N LYS A 162 -17.91 10.81 7.80
CA LYS A 162 -18.91 11.74 8.33
C LYS A 162 -18.48 13.17 8.10
N ASP A 163 -19.45 14.08 7.96
CA ASP A 163 -19.18 15.52 7.88
C ASP A 163 -18.49 16.08 9.12
N SER A 164 -18.66 15.43 10.28
CA SER A 164 -17.92 15.79 11.51
C SER A 164 -16.42 15.56 11.42
N ASP A 165 -15.97 14.77 10.43
CA ASP A 165 -14.60 14.32 10.31
C ASP A 165 -13.82 15.12 9.25
N VAL A 166 -14.38 16.22 8.72
CA VAL A 166 -13.66 17.13 7.82
C VAL A 166 -12.34 17.59 8.43
N GLY A 167 -11.27 17.57 7.63
CA GLY A 167 -9.92 17.94 8.03
C GLY A 167 -9.17 16.84 8.80
N GLN A 168 -9.82 15.70 9.10
CA GLN A 168 -9.14 14.58 9.73
C GLN A 168 -8.29 13.80 8.73
N THR A 169 -7.19 13.26 9.25
CA THR A 169 -6.36 12.27 8.55
C THR A 169 -6.43 10.96 9.30
N PHE A 170 -6.88 9.90 8.63
CA PHE A 170 -6.97 8.57 9.19
C PHE A 170 -5.81 7.70 8.73
N ARG A 171 -5.17 7.00 9.67
CA ARG A 171 -4.13 6.03 9.34
C ARG A 171 -4.74 4.74 8.78
N GLY A 172 -4.31 4.34 7.60
CA GLY A 172 -4.50 3.02 7.02
C GLY A 172 -3.26 2.13 7.17
N GLN A 173 -3.49 0.81 7.11
CA GLN A 173 -2.43 -0.18 7.21
C GLN A 173 -2.76 -1.44 6.40
N CYS A 174 -1.74 -2.14 5.91
CA CYS A 174 -1.89 -3.50 5.43
C CYS A 174 -2.23 -4.44 6.59
N ALA A 175 -3.31 -5.21 6.47
CA ALA A 175 -3.78 -6.13 7.52
C ALA A 175 -3.70 -7.61 7.16
N GLU A 176 -2.94 -7.95 6.11
CA GLU A 176 -2.62 -9.32 5.71
C GLU A 176 -1.10 -9.42 5.52
N LEU A 177 -0.47 -10.49 6.03
CA LEU A 177 0.98 -10.64 5.97
C LEU A 177 1.44 -10.75 4.50
N CYS A 178 2.02 -9.67 4.00
CA CYS A 178 2.41 -9.57 2.59
C CYS A 178 3.92 -9.66 2.35
N GLY A 179 4.75 -9.94 3.37
CA GLY A 179 6.21 -10.09 3.23
C GLY A 179 7.01 -9.20 4.19
N ALA A 180 8.31 -9.02 3.92
CA ALA A 180 9.25 -8.36 4.84
C ALA A 180 8.87 -6.90 5.19
N GLY A 181 8.33 -6.15 4.25
CA GLY A 181 7.87 -4.77 4.46
C GLY A 181 6.43 -4.66 4.98
N HIS A 182 5.78 -5.77 5.36
CA HIS A 182 4.37 -5.77 5.78
C HIS A 182 4.05 -4.72 6.86
N ARG A 183 4.90 -4.63 7.90
CA ARG A 183 4.71 -3.69 9.03
C ARG A 183 4.70 -2.22 8.60
N ILE A 184 5.43 -1.88 7.53
CA ILE A 184 5.63 -0.50 7.09
C ILE A 184 4.73 -0.12 5.90
N MET A 185 3.89 -1.04 5.44
CA MET A 185 2.94 -0.83 4.36
C MET A 185 1.70 -0.07 4.86
N LEU A 186 1.92 1.19 5.21
CA LEU A 186 0.93 2.13 5.73
C LEU A 186 0.41 3.02 4.61
N PHE A 187 -0.71 3.68 4.86
CA PHE A 187 -1.23 4.77 4.05
C PHE A 187 -2.04 5.74 4.92
N GLU A 188 -2.43 6.88 4.37
CA GLU A 188 -3.32 7.85 5.01
C GLU A 188 -4.61 8.03 4.21
N VAL A 189 -5.66 8.47 4.88
CA VAL A 189 -6.93 8.87 4.26
C VAL A 189 -7.26 10.27 4.73
N HIS A 190 -7.34 11.24 3.81
CA HIS A 190 -7.58 12.65 4.12
C HIS A 190 -9.03 13.00 3.82
N ALA A 191 -9.76 13.47 4.83
CA ALA A 191 -11.17 13.82 4.71
C ALA A 191 -11.33 15.31 4.40
N LEU A 192 -11.87 15.63 3.22
CA LEU A 192 -12.14 17.00 2.80
C LEU A 192 -13.65 17.27 2.72
N THR A 193 -14.03 18.54 2.73
CA THR A 193 -15.40 18.88 2.33
C THR A 193 -15.64 18.46 0.88
N PRO A 194 -16.89 18.19 0.48
CA PRO A 194 -17.21 17.90 -0.92
C PRO A 194 -16.66 18.91 -1.93
N ALA A 195 -16.74 20.21 -1.61
CA ALA A 195 -16.26 21.28 -2.48
C ALA A 195 -14.73 21.32 -2.59
N ASP A 196 -14.03 21.16 -1.46
CA ASP A 196 -12.56 21.14 -1.44
C ASP A 196 -12.02 19.90 -2.14
N TYR A 197 -12.69 18.75 -1.97
CA TYR A 197 -12.37 17.51 -2.69
C TYR A 197 -12.49 17.69 -4.21
N ASP A 198 -13.60 18.25 -4.68
CA ASP A 198 -13.82 18.46 -6.12
C ASP A 198 -12.77 19.42 -6.70
N ALA A 199 -12.48 20.52 -6.00
CA ALA A 199 -11.44 21.47 -6.38
C ALA A 199 -10.05 20.84 -6.41
N TRP A 200 -9.71 20.07 -5.38
CA TRP A 200 -8.46 19.32 -5.27
C TRP A 200 -8.29 18.34 -6.44
N LEU A 201 -9.31 17.53 -6.73
CA LEU A 201 -9.24 16.53 -7.79
C LEU A 201 -9.09 17.17 -9.17
N GLN A 202 -9.82 18.25 -9.44
CA GLN A 202 -9.71 18.99 -10.71
C GLN A 202 -8.32 19.61 -10.89
N ALA A 203 -7.73 20.17 -9.83
CA ALA A 203 -6.37 20.69 -9.88
C ALA A 203 -5.35 19.59 -10.24
N ARG A 204 -5.45 18.41 -9.62
CA ARG A 204 -4.56 17.27 -9.93
C ARG A 204 -4.73 16.72 -11.34
N ILE A 205 -5.96 16.69 -11.85
CA ILE A 205 -6.24 16.32 -13.25
C ILE A 205 -5.57 17.33 -14.20
N ALA A 206 -5.67 18.62 -13.92
CA ALA A 206 -5.07 19.67 -14.75
C ALA A 206 -3.53 19.63 -14.71
N GLU A 207 -2.94 19.43 -13.53
CA GLU A 207 -1.48 19.25 -13.36
C GLU A 207 -0.97 18.06 -14.18
N LYS A 208 -1.65 16.92 -14.11
CA LYS A 208 -1.32 15.73 -14.91
C LYS A 208 -1.39 16.01 -16.42
N ALA A 209 -2.39 16.78 -16.87
CA ALA A 209 -2.54 17.14 -18.28
C ALA A 209 -1.48 18.15 -18.77
N ALA A 210 -0.93 18.98 -17.87
CA ALA A 210 0.11 19.96 -18.17
C ALA A 210 1.54 19.39 -18.15
N ALA A 211 1.73 18.15 -17.68
CA ALA A 211 3.03 17.50 -17.68
C ALA A 211 3.56 17.33 -19.13
N PRO A 212 4.84 17.67 -19.42
CA PRO A 212 5.37 17.59 -20.77
C PRO A 212 5.28 16.16 -21.33
N THR A 213 4.73 16.00 -22.52
CA THR A 213 4.82 14.73 -23.26
C THR A 213 6.29 14.47 -23.61
N PRO A 214 6.85 13.28 -23.33
CA PRO A 214 8.20 12.96 -23.79
C PRO A 214 8.28 13.13 -25.31
N ALA A 215 9.29 13.85 -25.80
CA ALA A 215 9.54 13.97 -27.22
C ALA A 215 9.69 12.57 -27.84
N PRO A 216 9.09 12.28 -29.01
CA PRO A 216 9.29 11.00 -29.66
C PRO A 216 10.77 10.86 -30.06
N SER A 217 11.49 9.97 -29.38
CA SER A 217 12.81 9.52 -29.80
C SER A 217 12.65 8.57 -30.97
N GLY A 218 12.91 9.05 -32.19
CA GLY A 218 12.80 8.22 -33.38
C GLY A 218 12.93 8.99 -34.69
N ALA A 219 14.11 9.53 -34.98
CA ALA A 219 14.53 9.77 -36.36
C ALA A 219 15.77 8.89 -36.63
N PRO A 220 15.77 8.01 -37.65
CA PRO A 220 16.95 7.22 -37.95
C PRO A 220 18.05 8.13 -38.49
N ALA A 221 19.25 8.07 -37.90
CA ALA A 221 20.43 8.70 -38.46
C ALA A 221 20.80 8.02 -39.79
N PRO A 222 21.20 8.78 -40.84
CA PRO A 222 21.59 8.20 -42.10
C PRO A 222 22.95 7.51 -41.96
N SER A 223 23.06 6.33 -42.56
CA SER A 223 24.28 5.52 -42.65
C SER A 223 25.35 6.20 -43.51
N GLY A 224 26.55 6.36 -42.95
CA GLY A 224 27.75 6.74 -43.70
C GLY A 224 29.02 6.36 -42.93
N GLU A 225 29.85 5.51 -43.53
CA GLU A 225 31.18 5.07 -43.10
C GLU A 225 32.20 5.53 -44.18
N PRO A 226 33.53 5.47 -43.97
CA PRO A 226 34.36 6.02 -42.89
C PRO A 226 35.40 7.02 -43.44
N ALA A 227 36.04 7.83 -42.58
CA ALA A 227 37.31 8.47 -42.92
C ALA A 227 38.26 8.52 -41.72
N ALA A 228 39.51 8.16 -41.99
CA ALA A 228 40.61 8.03 -41.03
C ALA A 228 41.44 9.31 -40.88
N SER A 229 42.07 9.41 -39.70
CA SER A 229 43.36 10.06 -39.35
C SER A 229 43.54 11.59 -39.47
N GLY A 230 43.95 12.21 -38.36
CA GLY A 230 44.64 13.52 -38.31
C GLY A 230 44.42 14.31 -37.01
N GLN A 231 45.48 14.53 -36.23
CA GLN A 231 45.54 15.12 -34.87
C GLN A 231 45.77 16.68 -34.93
N PRO A 232 45.96 17.42 -33.81
CA PRO A 232 44.99 17.99 -32.86
C PRO A 232 45.00 19.55 -32.80
N ALA A 233 43.97 20.20 -32.22
CA ALA A 233 44.09 21.51 -31.54
C ALA A 233 42.87 21.84 -30.66
N ALA A 234 43.14 22.61 -29.60
CA ALA A 234 42.31 22.89 -28.43
C ALA A 234 41.13 23.88 -28.65
N SER A 235 40.06 23.71 -27.87
CA SER A 235 39.42 24.74 -27.01
C SER A 235 38.08 24.20 -26.46
N GLY A 236 37.66 24.70 -25.31
CA GLY A 236 36.82 23.97 -24.35
C GLY A 236 35.32 23.89 -24.62
N GLN A 237 34.73 22.83 -24.03
CA GLN A 237 33.34 22.73 -23.60
C GLN A 237 33.24 21.55 -22.61
N PRO A 238 32.35 21.56 -21.59
CA PRO A 238 32.17 20.41 -20.71
C PRO A 238 31.73 19.22 -21.55
N ALA A 239 32.46 18.11 -21.45
CA ALA A 239 32.19 16.90 -22.22
C ALA A 239 30.76 16.40 -21.94
N THR A 240 29.94 16.35 -22.98
CA THR A 240 28.70 15.59 -22.99
C THR A 240 29.06 14.10 -22.86
N GLY A 241 28.38 13.41 -21.93
CA GLY A 241 28.74 12.07 -21.46
C GLY A 241 28.88 11.03 -22.57
N ALA A 242 30.12 10.65 -22.86
CA ALA A 242 30.48 9.55 -23.76
C ALA A 242 30.92 8.30 -22.98
N GLY A 243 30.44 8.13 -21.74
CA GLY A 243 30.64 6.92 -20.95
C GLY A 243 29.66 5.80 -21.33
N PRO A 244 29.96 4.53 -20.98
CA PRO A 244 29.08 3.41 -21.23
C PRO A 244 27.70 3.61 -20.58
N ALA A 245 26.63 3.24 -21.30
CA ALA A 245 25.27 3.29 -20.79
C ALA A 245 25.00 2.08 -19.87
N LEU A 246 24.63 2.36 -18.62
CA LEU A 246 24.13 1.37 -17.69
C LEU A 246 22.64 1.19 -17.92
N ILE A 247 22.19 -0.05 -18.08
CA ILE A 247 20.77 -0.36 -18.28
C ILE A 247 20.14 -0.63 -16.91
N VAL A 248 19.06 0.09 -16.62
CA VAL A 248 18.24 -0.13 -15.43
C VAL A 248 16.79 -0.27 -15.88
N SER A 249 16.06 -1.21 -15.32
CA SER A 249 14.64 -1.41 -15.61
C SER A 249 13.84 -1.46 -14.33
N ALA A 250 12.59 -1.02 -14.41
CA ALA A 250 11.62 -1.09 -13.31
C ALA A 250 10.39 -1.89 -13.72
N ILE A 251 9.99 -2.83 -12.88
CA ILE A 251 8.73 -3.57 -13.01
C ILE A 251 8.25 -4.02 -11.63
N ASN A 252 6.93 -4.02 -11.42
CA ASN A 252 6.28 -4.28 -10.15
C ASN A 252 6.84 -3.44 -9.00
N VAL A 253 7.17 -2.19 -9.30
CA VAL A 253 7.72 -1.22 -8.36
C VAL A 253 9.01 -1.69 -7.66
N ALA A 254 9.84 -2.40 -8.42
CA ALA A 254 11.18 -2.81 -8.05
C ALA A 254 12.14 -2.56 -9.22
N PHE A 255 13.42 -2.28 -8.92
CA PHE A 255 14.46 -2.31 -9.95
C PHE A 255 14.76 -3.78 -10.29
N GLU A 256 14.80 -4.12 -11.58
CA GLU A 256 15.22 -5.45 -12.02
C GLU A 256 16.73 -5.66 -11.77
N GLN A 257 17.53 -4.59 -11.94
CA GLN A 257 18.95 -4.59 -11.60
C GLN A 257 19.11 -4.03 -10.18
N THR A 258 19.68 -4.83 -9.29
CA THR A 258 19.94 -4.44 -7.89
C THR A 258 21.40 -4.07 -7.62
N ALA A 259 22.28 -4.26 -8.61
CA ALA A 259 23.70 -3.93 -8.54
C ALA A 259 24.19 -3.41 -9.90
N LEU A 260 24.91 -2.29 -9.87
CA LEU A 260 25.52 -1.63 -11.02
C LEU A 260 27.00 -1.32 -10.74
N THR A 261 27.78 -1.18 -11.80
CA THR A 261 29.18 -0.76 -11.70
C THR A 261 29.47 0.32 -12.73
N ALA A 262 30.10 1.40 -12.30
CA ALA A 262 30.55 2.50 -13.16
C ALA A 262 32.03 2.78 -12.93
N GLN A 263 32.64 3.48 -13.88
CA GLN A 263 34.03 3.91 -13.77
C GLN A 263 34.13 5.19 -12.95
N ALA A 264 35.10 5.24 -12.05
CA ALA A 264 35.40 6.43 -11.24
C ALA A 264 35.79 7.63 -12.10
N ASP A 265 35.39 8.81 -11.62
CA ASP A 265 35.74 10.12 -12.17
C ASP A 265 35.40 10.30 -13.66
N THR A 266 34.46 9.48 -14.17
CA THR A 266 34.04 9.47 -15.57
C THR A 266 32.52 9.62 -15.65
N PRO A 267 31.98 10.61 -16.39
CA PRO A 267 30.54 10.73 -16.61
C PRO A 267 30.00 9.51 -17.36
N PHE A 268 28.78 9.08 -17.04
CA PHE A 268 28.14 7.91 -17.66
C PHE A 268 26.65 8.14 -17.87
N LYS A 269 26.01 7.24 -18.61
CA LYS A 269 24.57 7.30 -18.85
C LYS A 269 23.86 6.20 -18.10
N ILE A 270 22.64 6.46 -17.66
CA ILE A 270 21.69 5.41 -17.25
C ILE A 270 20.55 5.39 -18.25
N GLU A 271 20.39 4.27 -18.95
CA GLU A 271 19.21 3.98 -19.76
C GLU A 271 18.16 3.29 -18.89
N PHE A 272 17.17 4.06 -18.47
CA PHE A 272 16.08 3.58 -17.62
C PHE A 272 14.88 3.12 -18.46
N ASP A 273 14.45 1.88 -18.26
CA ASP A 273 13.27 1.27 -18.88
C ASP A 273 12.20 1.06 -17.82
N ASN A 274 11.23 1.97 -17.75
CA ASN A 274 10.07 1.80 -16.91
C ASN A 274 9.07 0.89 -17.60
N LYS A 275 8.80 -0.28 -17.01
CA LYS A 275 7.84 -1.27 -17.53
C LYS A 275 6.54 -1.30 -16.71
N ASP A 276 6.44 -0.51 -15.64
CA ASP A 276 5.22 -0.41 -14.85
C ASP A 276 4.19 0.50 -15.55
N ALA A 277 3.02 -0.07 -15.83
CA ALA A 277 1.93 0.70 -16.41
C ALA A 277 1.44 1.75 -15.42
N SER A 278 1.48 3.01 -15.85
CA SER A 278 1.11 4.22 -15.11
C SER A 278 1.93 4.56 -13.87
N VAL A 279 2.80 3.69 -13.35
CA VAL A 279 3.63 4.01 -12.17
C VAL A 279 4.83 4.88 -12.56
N PRO A 280 5.04 6.05 -11.91
CA PRO A 280 6.15 6.93 -12.21
C PRO A 280 7.42 6.50 -11.49
N HIS A 281 8.52 6.50 -12.24
CA HIS A 281 9.82 6.09 -11.75
C HIS A 281 10.90 7.12 -12.10
N ASN A 282 12.00 7.04 -11.37
CA ASN A 282 13.27 7.68 -11.72
C ASN A 282 14.43 6.92 -11.08
N VAL A 283 15.63 7.44 -11.30
CA VAL A 283 16.83 7.06 -10.57
C VAL A 283 17.43 8.30 -9.93
N ALA A 284 17.62 8.27 -8.63
CA ALA A 284 18.53 9.16 -7.90
C ALA A 284 19.72 8.35 -7.37
N ILE A 285 20.89 8.97 -7.26
CA ILE A 285 22.11 8.36 -6.74
C ILE A 285 22.50 9.09 -5.46
N HIS A 286 22.78 8.32 -4.42
CA HIS A 286 23.16 8.79 -3.10
C HIS A 286 24.52 8.23 -2.69
N GLU A 287 25.30 9.04 -1.98
CA GLU A 287 26.61 8.64 -1.45
C GLU A 287 26.45 7.60 -0.32
N GLY A 288 27.14 6.46 -0.44
CA GLY A 288 27.24 5.42 0.58
C GLY A 288 25.98 4.57 0.81
N SER A 289 24.81 5.19 0.98
CA SER A 289 23.56 4.51 1.37
C SER A 289 22.32 5.13 0.70
N PRO A 290 21.17 4.43 0.64
CA PRO A 290 19.93 4.96 0.08
C PRO A 290 19.42 6.27 0.71
N THR A 291 19.87 6.61 1.92
CA THR A 291 19.50 7.83 2.64
C THR A 291 20.68 8.81 2.79
N GLY A 292 21.78 8.57 2.07
CA GLY A 292 22.96 9.46 2.08
C GLY A 292 22.71 10.76 1.31
N PRO A 293 23.71 11.65 1.24
CA PRO A 293 23.66 12.84 0.39
C PRO A 293 23.33 12.50 -1.07
N GLU A 294 22.36 13.21 -1.66
CA GLU A 294 22.00 13.06 -3.08
C GLU A 294 23.10 13.65 -3.97
N LEU A 295 23.66 12.81 -4.85
CA LEU A 295 24.70 13.19 -5.81
C LEU A 295 24.12 13.45 -7.21
N PHE A 296 22.98 12.82 -7.52
CA PHE A 296 22.29 12.96 -8.79
C PHE A 296 20.80 12.63 -8.61
N LYS A 297 19.93 13.33 -9.34
CA LYS A 297 18.50 13.05 -9.41
C LYS A 297 17.97 13.13 -10.83
N GLY A 298 17.56 11.98 -11.35
CA GLY A 298 16.85 11.90 -12.62
C GLY A 298 15.43 12.43 -12.50
N GLU A 299 14.93 13.03 -13.58
CA GLU A 299 13.53 13.44 -13.70
C GLU A 299 12.59 12.23 -13.62
N VAL A 300 11.52 12.36 -12.84
CA VAL A 300 10.45 11.37 -12.72
C VAL A 300 9.63 11.31 -13.99
N PHE A 301 9.33 10.11 -14.47
CA PHE A 301 8.49 9.93 -15.64
C PHE A 301 7.49 8.78 -15.47
N PRO A 302 6.22 8.95 -15.90
CA PRO A 302 5.16 7.96 -15.71
C PRO A 302 5.11 6.91 -16.82
N GLY A 303 4.60 5.73 -16.47
CA GLY A 303 4.14 4.71 -17.40
C GLY A 303 5.24 4.00 -18.18
N VAL A 304 4.82 3.16 -19.14
CA VAL A 304 5.73 2.33 -19.93
C VAL A 304 6.53 3.19 -20.91
N ALA A 305 7.74 3.56 -20.54
CA ALA A 305 8.59 4.46 -21.29
C ALA A 305 10.07 4.23 -20.98
N LYS A 306 10.94 4.75 -21.85
CA LYS A 306 12.38 4.76 -21.64
C LYS A 306 12.89 6.19 -21.47
N LYS A 307 13.86 6.37 -20.58
CA LYS A 307 14.53 7.66 -20.37
C LYS A 307 16.01 7.45 -20.17
N THR A 308 16.82 8.30 -20.79
CA THR A 308 18.27 8.31 -20.58
C THR A 308 18.62 9.45 -19.65
N TYR A 309 19.37 9.13 -18.60
CA TYR A 309 19.90 10.09 -17.64
C TYR A 309 21.39 10.27 -17.88
N ASP A 310 21.83 11.53 -18.00
CA ASP A 310 23.25 11.90 -18.00
C ASP A 310 23.72 12.07 -16.57
N VAL A 311 24.54 11.13 -16.09
CA VAL A 311 25.06 11.14 -14.72
C VAL A 311 26.46 11.77 -14.74
N PRO A 312 26.73 12.77 -13.87
CA PRO A 312 28.05 13.37 -13.76
C PRO A 312 29.08 12.35 -13.27
N ALA A 313 30.37 12.68 -13.41
CA ALA A 313 31.45 11.88 -12.84
C ALA A 313 31.25 11.74 -11.32
N LEU A 314 31.36 10.52 -10.81
CA LEU A 314 31.24 10.20 -9.40
C LEU A 314 32.59 9.73 -8.84
N PRO A 315 32.92 10.05 -7.58
CA PRO A 315 34.14 9.56 -6.95
C PRO A 315 34.08 8.04 -6.75
N ALA A 316 35.25 7.41 -6.75
CA ALA A 316 35.39 5.99 -6.42
C ALA A 316 34.79 5.70 -5.03
N GLY A 317 34.00 4.63 -4.93
CA GLY A 317 33.35 4.24 -3.68
C GLY A 317 32.02 3.52 -3.86
N ALA A 318 31.42 3.21 -2.72
CA ALA A 318 30.08 2.65 -2.65
C ALA A 318 29.04 3.77 -2.69
N HIS A 319 28.06 3.60 -3.57
CA HIS A 319 26.91 4.48 -3.73
C HIS A 319 25.63 3.62 -3.74
N ALA A 320 24.48 4.27 -3.54
CA ALA A 320 23.18 3.66 -3.71
C ALA A 320 22.44 4.36 -4.84
N PHE A 321 21.63 3.62 -5.58
CA PHE A 321 20.63 4.22 -6.47
C PHE A 321 19.23 3.88 -5.98
N VAL A 322 18.32 4.84 -6.03
CA VAL A 322 16.98 4.76 -5.45
C VAL A 322 15.95 5.33 -6.41
N CYS A 323 14.71 4.86 -6.31
CA CYS A 323 13.59 5.59 -6.90
C CYS A 323 13.05 6.59 -5.87
N THR A 324 12.99 7.87 -6.22
CA THR A 324 12.50 8.90 -5.29
C THR A 324 10.98 8.87 -5.10
N VAL A 325 10.27 8.16 -5.98
CA VAL A 325 8.82 7.92 -5.85
C VAL A 325 8.55 6.76 -4.89
N HIS A 326 9.42 5.76 -4.86
CA HIS A 326 9.20 4.50 -4.13
C HIS A 326 10.32 4.27 -3.12
N PRO A 327 10.13 4.62 -1.84
CA PRO A 327 11.20 4.64 -0.82
C PRO A 327 11.93 3.30 -0.61
N ASN A 328 11.26 2.18 -0.93
CA ASN A 328 11.82 0.83 -0.76
C ASN A 328 12.53 0.30 -2.02
N MET A 329 12.49 1.03 -3.13
CA MET A 329 13.07 0.63 -4.40
C MET A 329 14.49 1.16 -4.49
N THR A 330 15.45 0.30 -4.14
CA THR A 330 16.87 0.66 -3.98
C THR A 330 17.77 -0.39 -4.62
N GLY A 331 18.98 0.03 -5.00
CA GLY A 331 20.04 -0.83 -5.50
C GLY A 331 21.42 -0.26 -5.16
N THR A 332 22.46 -1.05 -5.45
CA THR A 332 23.85 -0.70 -5.14
C THR A 332 24.61 -0.27 -6.39
N LEU A 333 25.32 0.85 -6.32
CA LEU A 333 26.20 1.32 -7.38
C LEU A 333 27.63 1.34 -6.86
N THR A 334 28.50 0.51 -7.45
CA THR A 334 29.93 0.54 -7.14
C THR A 334 30.66 1.35 -8.20
N VAL A 335 31.43 2.35 -7.78
CA VAL A 335 32.22 3.19 -8.68
C VAL A 335 33.70 2.88 -8.45
N ASN A 336 34.40 2.38 -9.47
CA ASN A 336 35.80 1.90 -9.40
C ASN A 336 36.69 2.50 -10.49
#